data_AF-A0A8T1SNG0-F1
#
_entry.id   AF-A0A8T1SNG0-F1
#
_cell.length_a   1.000
_cell.length_b   1.000
_cell.length_c   1.000
_cell.angle_alpha   90.00
_cell.angle_beta   90.00
_cell.angle_gamma   90.00
#
_symmetry.space_group_name_H-M   'P 1'
#
loop_
_entity.id
_entity.type
_entity.pdbx_description
1 polymer ?
#
loop_
_entity_poly.entity_id
_entity_poly.type
_entity_poly.pdbx_seq_one_letter_code
_entity_poly.pdbx_strand_id
1 'polypeptide(L)'
;PRRPAYGYPLSAWVAGLPGHSLSYKAREVACHAVEDYALRLRSESPALRTHCYRATLETLIRAADPAKRRLGVQTSNKAHQLAFEEYARLGLQRVGLDPAAPLDRACVDAMLAQQQNVVAFFSLALLLAPLVETLILLDRMIYLQEQGFQCRLIPLFNPSFSPGT
;
A
#
# COMPACT_ATOMS: atom_id res chain seq x y z
N PRO A 1 -25.88 -3.68 9.38
CA PRO A 1 -24.57 -4.35 9.14
C PRO A 1 -23.97 -4.88 10.46
N ARG A 2 -23.57 -6.14 10.52
CA ARG A 2 -22.91 -6.71 11.72
C ARG A 2 -21.53 -6.05 11.89
N ARG A 3 -21.21 -5.60 13.11
CA ARG A 3 -19.87 -5.07 13.45
C ARG A 3 -18.82 -6.14 13.19
N PRO A 4 -17.67 -5.80 12.59
CA PRO A 4 -16.54 -6.71 12.60
C PRO A 4 -16.08 -6.88 14.05
N ALA A 5 -15.81 -8.12 14.47
CA ALA A 5 -15.29 -8.41 15.81
C ALA A 5 -13.90 -7.78 16.03
N TYR A 6 -13.18 -7.49 14.94
CA TYR A 6 -11.84 -6.90 14.93
C TYR A 6 -11.68 -5.95 13.75
N GLY A 7 -10.96 -4.84 13.97
CA GLY A 7 -10.62 -3.87 12.93
C GLY A 7 -11.51 -2.63 12.92
N TYR A 8 -11.18 -1.68 12.03
CA TYR A 8 -11.87 -0.41 11.95
C TYR A 8 -13.26 -0.55 11.31
N PRO A 9 -14.30 0.12 11.84
CA PRO A 9 -14.30 0.87 13.10
C PRO A 9 -14.63 -0.02 14.30
N LEU A 10 -14.02 0.31 15.45
CA LEU A 10 -14.25 -0.34 16.74
C LEU A 10 -15.29 0.40 17.59
N SER A 11 -15.30 1.72 17.56
CA SER A 11 -16.19 2.54 18.39
C SER A 11 -17.63 2.50 17.90
N ALA A 12 -18.57 2.62 18.85
CA ALA A 12 -19.97 2.75 18.52
C ALA A 12 -20.29 4.07 17.82
N TRP A 13 -19.60 5.13 18.24
CA TRP A 13 -19.75 6.44 17.65
C TRP A 13 -19.34 6.48 16.16
N VAL A 14 -18.13 6.01 15.80
CA VAL A 14 -17.70 5.99 14.39
C VAL A 14 -18.56 5.03 13.57
N ALA A 15 -18.97 3.90 14.14
CA ALA A 15 -19.89 2.96 13.50
C ALA A 15 -21.26 3.58 13.15
N GLY A 16 -21.66 4.65 13.83
CA GLY A 16 -22.90 5.39 13.56
C GLY A 16 -22.78 6.45 12.46
N LEU A 17 -21.56 6.82 12.04
CA LEU A 17 -21.36 7.88 11.06
C LEU A 17 -21.64 7.40 9.62
N PRO A 18 -22.31 8.21 8.79
CA PRO A 18 -22.46 7.91 7.37
C PRO A 18 -21.09 7.94 6.69
N GLY A 19 -20.85 6.98 5.79
CA GLY A 19 -19.59 6.93 5.01
C GLY A 19 -18.33 6.59 5.82
N HIS A 20 -18.47 6.12 7.06
CA HIS A 20 -17.34 5.80 7.93
C HIS A 20 -16.35 4.77 7.36
N SER A 21 -16.77 3.87 6.46
CA SER A 21 -15.97 2.71 6.04
C SER A 21 -14.65 3.08 5.38
N LEU A 22 -13.54 2.53 5.88
CA LEU A 22 -12.22 2.62 5.25
C LEU A 22 -11.89 1.35 4.47
N SER A 23 -11.52 1.51 3.18
CA SER A 23 -11.06 0.39 2.36
C SER A 23 -9.77 -0.23 2.93
N TYR A 24 -9.51 -1.50 2.60
CA TYR A 24 -8.23 -2.14 2.96
C TYR A 24 -7.02 -1.34 2.47
N LYS A 25 -7.08 -0.82 1.24
CA LYS A 25 -5.99 -0.04 0.64
C LYS A 25 -5.75 1.28 1.38
N ALA A 26 -6.81 1.97 1.81
CA ALA A 26 -6.66 3.17 2.61
C ALA A 26 -5.95 2.87 3.94
N ARG A 27 -6.34 1.78 4.61
CA ARG A 27 -5.73 1.34 5.88
C ARG A 27 -4.28 0.88 5.72
N GLU A 28 -3.96 0.18 4.62
CA GLU A 28 -2.58 -0.23 4.31
C GLU A 28 -1.69 0.98 4.01
N VAL A 29 -2.22 1.97 3.29
CA VAL A 29 -1.48 3.20 2.98
C VAL A 29 -1.13 4.00 4.22
N ALA A 30 -1.99 4.00 5.25
CA ALA A 30 -1.78 4.67 6.52
C ALA A 30 -0.55 4.17 7.31
N CYS A 31 0.04 3.04 6.93
CA CYS A 31 1.24 2.50 7.57
C CYS A 31 2.56 2.95 6.92
N HIS A 32 2.52 3.67 5.79
CA HIS A 32 3.72 4.13 5.11
C HIS A 32 4.14 5.52 5.57
N ALA A 33 5.44 5.71 5.86
CA ALA A 33 6.00 7.02 6.16
C ALA A 33 6.05 7.90 4.90
N VAL A 34 5.47 9.09 4.98
CA VAL A 34 5.42 10.05 3.86
C VAL A 34 6.79 10.69 3.63
N GLU A 35 7.61 10.82 4.67
CA GLU A 35 8.91 11.48 4.70
C GLU A 35 9.92 10.77 3.81
N ASP A 36 10.05 9.45 3.96
CA ASP A 36 10.95 8.61 3.15
C ASP A 36 10.61 8.68 1.67
N TYR A 37 9.31 8.66 1.36
CA TYR A 37 8.87 8.74 -0.03
C TYR A 37 9.09 10.14 -0.60
N ALA A 38 8.87 11.20 0.18
CA ALA A 38 9.17 12.56 -0.23
C ALA A 38 10.67 12.75 -0.52
N LEU A 39 11.56 12.12 0.25
CA LEU A 39 12.99 12.12 -0.04
C LEU A 39 13.30 11.42 -1.37
N ARG A 40 12.67 10.27 -1.65
CA ARG A 40 12.82 9.55 -2.92
C ARG A 40 12.33 10.37 -4.11
N LEU A 41 11.22 11.11 -3.95
CA LEU A 41 10.72 12.03 -4.97
C LEU A 41 11.72 13.16 -5.27
N ARG A 42 12.23 13.83 -4.23
CA ARG A 42 13.18 14.93 -4.39
C ARG A 42 14.51 14.50 -5.01
N SER A 43 14.95 13.28 -4.72
CA SER A 43 16.20 12.71 -5.24
C SER A 43 16.03 12.00 -6.58
N GLU A 44 14.83 12.04 -7.17
CA GLU A 44 14.48 11.30 -8.40
C GLU A 44 14.92 9.82 -8.33
N SER A 45 14.74 9.22 -7.15
CA SER A 45 15.30 7.91 -6.85
C SER A 45 14.83 6.85 -7.85
N PRO A 46 15.72 6.02 -8.41
CA PRO A 46 15.35 4.87 -9.22
C PRO A 46 14.36 3.93 -8.51
N ALA A 47 14.34 3.94 -7.17
CA ALA A 47 13.41 3.17 -6.35
C ALA A 47 11.93 3.48 -6.66
N LEU A 48 11.60 4.68 -7.15
CA LEU A 48 10.24 5.08 -7.53
C LEU A 48 9.64 4.16 -8.60
N ARG A 49 10.46 3.63 -9.51
CA ARG A 49 10.02 2.71 -10.56
C ARG A 49 9.46 1.38 -10.02
N THR A 50 9.81 1.03 -8.78
CA THR A 50 9.33 -0.20 -8.12
C THR A 50 7.81 -0.23 -8.01
N HIS A 51 7.15 0.92 -7.79
CA HIS A 51 5.69 0.97 -7.75
C HIS A 51 5.06 0.65 -9.11
N CYS A 52 5.66 1.15 -10.19
CA CYS A 52 5.25 0.82 -11.55
C CYS A 52 5.47 -0.66 -11.84
N TYR A 53 6.64 -1.22 -11.50
CA TYR A 53 6.93 -2.64 -11.67
C TYR A 53 5.92 -3.53 -10.93
N ARG A 54 5.58 -3.20 -9.68
CA ARG A 54 4.55 -3.92 -8.91
C ARG A 54 3.18 -3.84 -9.56
N ALA A 55 2.78 -2.67 -10.06
CA ALA A 55 1.50 -2.48 -10.74
C ALA A 55 1.44 -3.26 -12.05
N THR A 56 2.51 -3.25 -12.83
CA THR A 56 2.61 -4.00 -14.08
C THR A 56 2.55 -5.50 -13.83
N LEU A 57 3.34 -6.01 -12.88
CA LEU A 57 3.33 -7.42 -12.48
C LEU A 57 1.97 -7.88 -11.97
N GLU A 58 1.31 -7.10 -11.10
CA GLU A 58 -0.04 -7.44 -10.59
C GLU A 58 -1.06 -7.54 -11.73
N THR A 59 -0.94 -6.70 -12.77
CA THR A 59 -1.82 -6.77 -13.95
C THR A 59 -1.56 -8.03 -14.77
N LEU A 60 -0.28 -8.38 -14.99
CA LEU A 60 0.10 -9.61 -15.68
C LEU A 60 -0.40 -10.86 -14.93
N ILE A 61 -0.22 -10.89 -13.60
CA ILE A 61 -0.71 -11.99 -12.74
C ILE A 61 -2.21 -12.14 -12.87
N ARG A 62 -2.98 -11.04 -12.84
CA ARG A 62 -4.44 -11.08 -12.96
C ARG A 62 -4.91 -11.49 -14.35
N ALA A 63 -4.16 -11.13 -15.39
CA ALA A 63 -4.45 -11.56 -16.76
C ALA A 63 -4.24 -13.08 -16.92
N ALA A 64 -3.19 -13.62 -16.30
CA ALA A 64 -2.89 -15.05 -16.31
C ALA A 64 -3.86 -15.87 -15.42
N ASP A 65 -4.22 -15.34 -14.25
CA ASP A 65 -5.16 -15.97 -13.33
C ASP A 65 -6.01 -14.90 -12.60
N PRO A 66 -7.28 -14.70 -13.02
CA PRO A 66 -8.17 -13.73 -12.41
C PRO A 66 -8.49 -13.99 -10.93
N ALA A 67 -8.25 -15.20 -10.40
CA ALA A 67 -8.42 -15.52 -8.98
C ALA A 67 -7.26 -14.99 -8.12
N LYS A 68 -6.06 -14.84 -8.71
CA LYS A 68 -4.87 -14.30 -8.04
C LYS A 68 -4.95 -12.76 -7.98
N ARG A 69 -5.42 -12.22 -6.86
CA ARG A 69 -5.57 -10.77 -6.64
C ARG A 69 -4.92 -10.34 -5.34
N ARG A 70 -4.22 -9.21 -5.37
CA ARG A 70 -3.63 -8.55 -4.18
C ARG A 70 -2.72 -9.49 -3.39
N LEU A 71 -1.88 -10.26 -4.08
CA LEU A 71 -0.99 -11.24 -3.46
C LEU A 71 0.18 -10.61 -2.71
N GLY A 72 0.38 -9.29 -2.83
CA GLY A 72 1.43 -8.58 -2.10
C GLY A 72 2.85 -9.02 -2.49
N VAL A 73 3.05 -9.40 -3.76
CA VAL A 73 4.32 -9.97 -4.24
C VAL A 73 5.48 -9.02 -3.97
N GLN A 74 6.43 -9.47 -3.15
CA GLN A 74 7.68 -8.76 -2.87
C GLN A 74 8.84 -9.46 -3.59
N THR A 75 9.23 -8.90 -4.73
CA THR A 75 10.21 -9.57 -5.61
C THR A 75 11.66 -9.48 -5.10
N SER A 76 12.11 -8.29 -4.69
CA SER A 76 13.42 -8.08 -4.06
C SER A 76 13.53 -6.67 -3.48
N ASN A 77 14.43 -6.49 -2.51
CA ASN A 77 14.78 -5.17 -1.94
C ASN A 77 15.53 -4.27 -2.96
N LYS A 78 16.05 -4.86 -4.04
CA LYS A 78 16.76 -4.17 -5.13
C LYS A 78 15.99 -4.23 -6.45
N ALA A 79 14.66 -4.26 -6.40
CA ALA A 79 13.80 -4.33 -7.58
C ALA A 79 14.13 -3.27 -8.64
N HIS A 80 14.50 -2.07 -8.19
CA HIS A 80 14.89 -0.94 -9.02
C HIS A 80 16.25 -1.09 -9.72
N GLN A 81 16.97 -2.20 -9.54
CA GLN A 81 18.20 -2.52 -10.27
C GLN A 81 17.95 -3.58 -11.34
N LEU A 82 16.82 -4.28 -11.29
CA LEU A 82 16.47 -5.32 -12.25
C LEU A 82 15.84 -4.70 -13.50
N ALA A 83 16.08 -5.33 -14.65
CA ALA A 83 15.20 -5.16 -15.81
C ALA A 83 13.81 -5.72 -15.46
N PHE A 84 12.76 -5.20 -16.11
CA PHE A 84 11.40 -5.58 -15.74
C PHE A 84 11.12 -7.06 -16.00
N GLU A 85 11.72 -7.66 -17.02
CA GLU A 85 11.53 -9.04 -17.42
C GLU A 85 12.04 -9.98 -16.33
N GLU A 86 13.22 -9.68 -15.78
CA GLU A 86 13.80 -10.42 -14.66
C GLU A 86 12.97 -10.22 -13.38
N TYR A 87 12.49 -8.99 -13.14
CA TYR A 87 11.57 -8.72 -12.04
C TYR A 87 10.26 -9.51 -12.17
N ALA A 88 9.69 -9.60 -13.37
CA ALA A 88 8.46 -10.32 -13.65
C ALA A 88 8.66 -11.83 -13.47
N ARG A 89 9.75 -12.39 -14.00
CA ARG A 89 10.13 -13.80 -13.85
C ARG A 89 10.16 -14.23 -12.38
N LEU A 90 10.86 -13.47 -11.55
CA LEU A 90 10.95 -13.70 -10.10
C LEU A 90 9.61 -13.52 -9.37
N GLY A 91 8.75 -12.63 -9.88
CA GLY A 91 7.42 -12.36 -9.34
C GLY A 91 6.41 -13.47 -9.65
N LEU A 92 6.37 -13.92 -10.91
CA LEU A 92 5.52 -15.00 -11.40
C LEU A 92 5.83 -16.31 -10.69
N GLN A 93 7.12 -16.65 -10.54
CA GLN A 93 7.56 -17.84 -9.81
C GLN A 93 7.00 -17.86 -8.37
N ARG A 94 7.02 -16.72 -7.66
CA ARG A 94 6.52 -16.64 -6.28
C ARG A 94 5.02 -16.89 -6.14
N VAL A 95 4.26 -16.65 -7.20
CA VAL A 95 2.81 -16.86 -7.20
C VAL A 95 2.41 -18.17 -7.86
N GLY A 96 3.37 -19.04 -8.18
CA GLY A 96 3.12 -20.34 -8.81
C GLY A 96 2.63 -20.22 -10.26
N LEU A 97 2.99 -19.15 -10.95
CA LEU A 97 2.79 -18.99 -12.39
C LEU A 97 4.09 -19.31 -13.14
N ASP A 98 3.97 -19.67 -14.42
CA ASP A 98 5.13 -19.97 -15.25
C ASP A 98 6.05 -18.74 -15.38
N PRO A 99 7.29 -18.79 -14.85
CA PRO A 99 8.23 -17.68 -14.96
C PRO A 99 8.74 -17.45 -16.39
N ALA A 100 8.63 -18.44 -17.27
CA ALA A 100 9.03 -18.35 -18.68
C ALA A 100 7.87 -17.97 -19.61
N ALA A 101 6.69 -17.66 -19.05
CA ALA A 101 5.53 -17.24 -19.84
C ALA A 101 5.89 -16.04 -20.73
N PRO A 102 5.54 -16.07 -22.04
CA PRO A 102 5.86 -14.99 -22.94
C PRO A 102 5.15 -13.71 -22.50
N LEU A 103 5.93 -12.63 -22.37
CA LEU A 103 5.42 -11.30 -22.06
C LEU A 103 5.14 -10.57 -23.37
N ASP A 104 3.94 -10.01 -23.52
CA ASP A 104 3.66 -9.06 -24.59
C ASP A 104 4.46 -7.78 -24.35
N ARG A 105 5.53 -7.61 -25.13
CA ARG A 105 6.47 -6.51 -24.98
C ARG A 105 5.80 -5.15 -25.16
N ALA A 106 4.93 -5.02 -26.16
CA ALA A 106 4.27 -3.75 -26.45
C ALA A 106 3.31 -3.37 -25.31
N CYS A 107 2.56 -4.34 -24.80
CA CYS A 107 1.68 -4.12 -23.64
C CYS A 107 2.48 -3.71 -22.39
N VAL A 108 3.56 -4.45 -22.10
CA VAL A 108 4.43 -4.16 -20.95
C VAL A 108 5.05 -2.77 -21.06
N ASP A 109 5.63 -2.42 -22.21
CA ASP A 109 6.27 -1.11 -22.40
C ASP A 109 5.25 0.03 -22.28
N ALA A 110 4.03 -0.14 -22.80
CA ALA A 110 2.93 0.82 -22.64
C ALA A 110 2.53 1.01 -21.16
N MET A 111 2.54 -0.05 -20.37
CA MET A 111 2.27 0.01 -18.93
C MET A 111 3.41 0.68 -18.16
N LEU A 112 4.66 0.35 -18.49
CA LEU A 112 5.83 0.97 -17.87
C LEU A 112 5.94 2.46 -18.19
N ALA A 113 5.48 2.90 -19.36
CA ALA A 113 5.38 4.31 -19.72
C ALA A 113 4.44 5.11 -18.78
N GLN A 114 3.54 4.44 -18.05
CA GLN A 114 2.67 5.07 -17.05
C GLN A 114 3.36 5.35 -15.71
N GLN A 115 4.67 5.16 -15.59
CA GLN A 115 5.40 5.32 -14.33
C GLN A 115 5.07 6.64 -13.61
N GLN A 116 5.04 7.77 -14.33
CA GLN A 116 4.77 9.08 -13.71
C GLN A 116 3.35 9.17 -13.15
N ASN A 117 2.37 8.55 -13.82
CA ASN A 117 1.00 8.48 -13.32
C ASN A 117 0.90 7.60 -12.07
N VAL A 118 1.65 6.50 -12.02
CA VAL A 118 1.73 5.64 -10.82
C VAL A 118 2.38 6.39 -9.66
N VAL A 119 3.46 7.13 -9.92
CA VAL A 119 4.14 7.96 -8.92
C VAL A 119 3.18 9.03 -8.38
N ALA A 120 2.50 9.76 -9.26
CA ALA A 120 1.51 10.77 -8.86
C ALA A 120 0.37 10.19 -8.03
N PHE A 121 -0.19 9.05 -8.46
CA PHE A 121 -1.23 8.34 -7.71
C PHE A 121 -0.75 7.95 -6.31
N PHE A 122 0.45 7.39 -6.18
CA PHE A 122 0.96 6.96 -4.89
C PHE A 122 1.33 8.15 -3.99
N SER A 123 1.81 9.26 -4.56
CA SER A 123 2.01 10.53 -3.83
C SER A 123 0.71 11.05 -3.23
N LEU A 124 -0.39 11.06 -3.99
CA LEU A 124 -1.71 11.47 -3.49
C LEU A 124 -2.21 10.53 -2.39
N ALA A 125 -2.00 9.22 -2.54
CA ALA A 125 -2.36 8.25 -1.51
C ALA A 125 -1.59 8.51 -0.21
N LEU A 126 -0.28 8.73 -0.30
CA LEU A 126 0.57 9.03 0.86
C LEU A 126 0.25 10.37 1.52
N LEU A 127 -0.15 11.38 0.74
CA LEU A 127 -0.61 12.66 1.28
C LEU A 127 -1.83 12.47 2.21
N LEU A 128 -2.70 11.50 1.89
CA LEU A 128 -3.88 11.18 2.69
C LEU A 128 -3.61 10.16 3.80
N ALA A 129 -2.43 9.51 3.82
CA ALA A 129 -2.09 8.50 4.81
C ALA A 129 -2.22 8.98 6.26
N PRO A 130 -1.70 10.18 6.64
CA PRO A 130 -1.81 10.67 8.03
C PRO A 130 -3.25 10.94 8.47
N LEU A 131 -4.12 11.35 7.53
CA LEU A 131 -5.54 11.54 7.80
C LEU A 131 -6.20 10.20 8.14
N VAL A 132 -5.92 9.16 7.34
CA VAL A 132 -6.46 7.81 7.57
C VAL A 132 -5.93 7.23 8.88
N GLU A 133 -4.64 7.41 9.17
CA GLU A 133 -4.05 7.01 10.46
C GLU A 133 -4.76 7.70 11.64
N THR A 134 -4.95 9.01 11.56
CA THR A 134 -5.63 9.81 12.60
C THR A 134 -7.06 9.32 12.83
N LEU A 135 -7.82 9.03 11.77
CA LEU A 135 -9.18 8.49 11.88
C LEU A 135 -9.21 7.15 12.61
N ILE A 136 -8.24 6.26 12.32
CA ILE A 136 -8.14 4.95 12.99
C ILE A 136 -7.76 5.12 14.46
N LEU A 137 -6.83 6.03 14.78
CA LEU A 137 -6.41 6.31 16.14
C LEU A 137 -7.54 6.94 16.97
N LEU A 138 -8.29 7.87 16.39
CA LEU A 138 -9.46 8.47 17.04
C LEU A 138 -10.55 7.43 17.30
N ASP A 139 -10.87 6.58 16.33
CA ASP A 139 -11.82 5.47 16.52
C ASP A 139 -11.43 4.57 17.71
N ARG A 140 -10.15 4.21 17.82
CA ARG A 140 -9.64 3.43 18.96
C ARG A 140 -9.71 4.18 20.29
N MET A 141 -9.40 5.48 20.29
CA MET A 141 -9.49 6.32 21.48
C MET A 141 -10.94 6.43 21.97
N ILE A 142 -11.87 6.68 21.05
CA ILE A 142 -13.30 6.77 21.36
C ILE A 142 -13.81 5.43 21.89
N TYR A 143 -13.42 4.31 21.25
CA TYR A 143 -13.77 2.98 21.74
C TYR A 143 -13.33 2.76 23.20
N LEU A 144 -12.10 3.14 23.57
CA LEU A 144 -11.63 3.01 24.96
C LEU A 144 -12.40 3.91 25.93
N GLN A 145 -12.76 5.13 25.50
CA GLN A 145 -13.59 6.04 26.28
C GLN A 145 -15.00 5.47 26.50
N GLU A 146 -15.59 4.81 25.49
CA GLU A 146 -16.87 4.10 25.61
C GLU A 146 -16.80 2.93 26.63
N GLN A 147 -15.61 2.37 26.87
CA GLN A 147 -15.38 1.35 27.90
C GLN A 147 -15.07 1.95 29.29
N GLY A 148 -15.11 3.27 29.44
CA GLY A 148 -14.85 3.96 30.71
C GLY A 148 -13.38 4.30 31.00
N PHE A 149 -12.48 4.12 30.03
CA PHE A 149 -11.08 4.50 30.19
C PHE A 149 -10.85 5.98 29.85
N GLN A 150 -9.95 6.62 30.59
CA GLN A 150 -9.43 7.94 30.22
C GLN A 150 -8.23 7.77 29.29
N CYS A 151 -8.35 8.25 28.06
CA CYS A 151 -7.32 8.11 27.04
C CYS A 151 -7.01 9.46 26.38
N ARG A 152 -5.75 9.63 25.95
CA ARG A 152 -5.30 10.74 25.10
C ARG A 152 -4.37 10.18 24.03
N LEU A 153 -4.46 10.74 22.83
CA LEU A 153 -3.49 10.47 21.77
C LEU A 153 -2.28 11.38 21.94
N ILE A 154 -1.09 10.79 22.02
CA ILE A 154 0.18 11.49 22.15
C ILE A 154 1.05 11.08 20.97
N PRO A 155 1.60 12.01 20.18
CA PRO A 155 2.53 11.68 19.09
C PRO A 155 3.88 11.30 19.68
N LEU A 156 4.06 10.00 19.99
CA LEU A 156 5.28 9.49 20.60
C LEU A 156 6.34 9.10 19.57
N PHE A 157 5.93 8.74 18.35
CA PHE A 157 6.84 8.27 17.32
C PHE A 157 7.31 9.43 16.45
N ASN A 158 8.63 9.51 16.28
CA ASN A 158 9.21 10.32 15.22
C ASN A 158 9.18 9.50 13.92
N PRO A 159 8.49 9.95 12.87
CA PRO A 159 8.33 9.19 11.63
C PRO A 159 9.65 8.94 10.89
N SER A 160 10.73 9.68 11.22
CA SER A 160 12.08 9.46 10.70
C SER A 160 12.80 8.25 11.29
N PHE A 161 12.25 7.62 12.34
CA PHE A 161 12.83 6.45 13.00
C PHE A 161 11.84 5.29 12.96
N SER A 162 12.05 4.36 12.03
CA SER A 162 11.38 3.05 12.10
C SER A 162 12.03 2.21 13.23
N PRO A 163 11.28 1.56 14.14
CA PRO A 163 11.85 0.78 15.25
C PRO A 163 12.56 -0.53 14.85
N GLY A 164 13.19 -0.59 13.67
CA GLY A 164 13.70 -1.83 13.08
C GLY A 164 14.88 -1.68 12.13
N THR A 165 15.83 -0.80 12.44
CA THR A 165 17.22 -0.92 11.98
C THR A 165 18.08 -1.57 13.04
#